data_AF-A0AAU2NJH6-F1
#
_entry.id   AF-A0AAU2NJH6-F1
#
_cell.length_a   1.000
_cell.length_b   1.000
_cell.length_c   1.000
_cell.angle_alpha   90.00
_cell.angle_beta   90.00
_cell.angle_gamma   90.00
#
_symmetry.space_group_name_H-M   'P 1'
#
loop_
_entity.id
_entity.type
_entity.pdbx_description
1 polymer ?
#
loop_
_entity_poly.entity_id
_entity_poly.type
_entity_poly.pdbx_seq_one_letter_code
_entity_poly.pdbx_strand_id
1 'polypeptide(L)'
;MIVTLILAAEVAFWILLGLGLATRYLLRWRRTSTVLLVGLPVVDLTLFVLTVLDLRGGAAASWTHALAAGYAGFSIGYGPSLVRWADRHFQHRFAGGPKPKPSPKYGPERTRHEWQICGRTVVSAAITLGLITALVPLSAGAAHFSAFIGWYIRLGLAAVINVIVAACYSRWPKEAPAGAIVEDGHVVGWKIPQQQ
;
A
#
# COMPACT_ATOMS: atom_id res chain seq x y z
N MET A 1 3.80 22.91 10.91
CA MET A 1 3.93 21.87 11.95
C MET A 1 3.55 20.48 11.43
N ILE A 2 2.54 20.37 10.56
CA ILE A 2 2.08 19.09 9.99
C ILE A 2 3.18 18.24 9.30
N VAL A 3 4.15 18.84 8.60
CA VAL A 3 5.25 18.09 7.95
C VAL A 3 6.09 17.34 8.98
N THR A 4 6.33 17.96 10.14
CA THR A 4 7.04 17.32 11.26
C THR A 4 6.25 16.16 11.83
N LEU A 5 4.91 16.28 11.91
CA LEU A 5 4.04 15.19 12.34
C LEU A 5 4.07 14.01 11.36
N ILE A 6 4.06 14.30 10.06
CA ILE A 6 4.19 13.27 9.02
C ILE A 6 5.55 12.56 9.14
N LEU A 7 6.64 13.31 9.31
CA LEU A 7 7.97 12.73 9.46
C LEU A 7 8.07 11.89 10.75
N ALA A 8 7.49 12.37 11.86
CA ALA A 8 7.45 11.63 13.11
C ALA A 8 6.62 10.35 13.00
N ALA A 9 5.49 10.40 12.29
CA ALA A 9 4.65 9.25 12.01
C ALA A 9 5.38 8.22 11.13
N GLU A 10 6.12 8.66 10.11
CA GLU A 10 6.96 7.82 9.26
C GLU A 10 8.01 7.08 10.11
N VAL A 11 8.72 7.81 10.97
CA VAL A 11 9.73 7.22 11.87
C VAL A 11 9.09 6.22 12.83
N ALA A 12 7.96 6.57 13.45
CA ALA A 12 7.24 5.69 14.36
C ALA A 12 6.74 4.42 13.64
N PHE A 13 6.24 4.54 12.41
CA PHE A 13 5.80 3.43 11.57
C PHE A 13 6.95 2.45 11.31
N TRP A 14 8.11 2.94 10.86
CA TRP A 14 9.27 2.08 10.59
C TRP A 14 9.81 1.43 11.86
N ILE A 15 9.84 2.16 12.97
CA ILE A 15 10.24 1.62 14.27
C ILE A 15 9.28 0.50 14.70
N LEU A 16 7.97 0.72 14.66
CA LEU A 16 6.97 -0.30 15.04
C LEU A 16 7.03 -1.53 14.13
N LEU A 17 7.19 -1.34 12.82
CA LEU A 17 7.33 -2.43 11.87
C LEU A 17 8.59 -3.25 12.15
N GLY A 18 9.72 -2.58 12.34
CA GLY A 18 11.00 -3.21 12.66
C GLY A 18 10.96 -3.96 13.99
N LEU A 19 10.42 -3.33 15.04
CA LEU A 19 10.30 -3.93 16.38
C LEU A 19 9.31 -5.10 16.38
N GLY A 20 8.18 -4.95 15.68
CA GLY A 20 7.17 -5.99 15.52
C GLY A 20 7.71 -7.24 14.83
N LEU A 21 8.55 -7.07 13.80
CA LEU A 21 9.20 -8.19 13.12
C LEU A 21 10.36 -8.75 13.94
N ALA A 22 11.18 -7.91 14.56
CA ALA A 22 12.28 -8.34 15.42
C ALA A 22 11.78 -9.20 16.60
N THR A 23 10.73 -8.74 17.29
CA THR A 23 10.11 -9.51 18.38
C THR A 23 9.52 -10.84 17.90
N ARG A 24 9.00 -10.90 16.68
CA ARG A 24 8.47 -12.14 16.10
C ARG A 24 9.53 -13.18 15.80
N TYR A 25 10.69 -12.77 15.28
CA TYR A 25 11.72 -13.69 14.80
C TYR A 25 12.85 -13.93 15.80
N LEU A 26 13.30 -12.91 16.53
CA LEU A 26 14.37 -13.04 17.53
C LEU A 26 13.81 -13.58 18.85
N LEU A 27 12.71 -13.00 19.34
CA LEU A 27 12.11 -13.34 20.64
C LEU A 27 11.01 -14.42 20.52
N ARG A 28 10.59 -14.78 19.29
CA ARG A 28 9.49 -15.72 19.00
C ARG A 28 8.14 -15.33 19.63
N TRP A 29 7.97 -14.06 20.02
CA TRP A 29 6.76 -13.56 20.68
C TRP A 29 5.71 -13.11 19.68
N ARG A 30 4.90 -14.07 19.21
CA ARG A 30 3.85 -13.83 18.21
C ARG A 30 2.81 -12.81 18.66
N ARG A 31 2.39 -12.85 19.93
CA ARG A 31 1.36 -11.93 20.46
C ARG A 31 1.86 -10.48 20.49
N THR A 32 3.06 -10.24 21.01
CA THR A 32 3.68 -8.91 21.06
C THR A 32 3.90 -8.34 19.67
N SER A 33 4.35 -9.18 18.72
CA SER A 33 4.46 -8.80 17.32
C SER A 33 3.12 -8.36 16.72
N THR A 34 2.05 -9.12 16.95
CA THR A 34 0.71 -8.75 16.47
C THR A 34 0.26 -7.41 17.06
N VAL A 35 0.47 -7.18 18.35
CA VAL A 35 0.12 -5.89 19.00
C VAL A 35 0.93 -4.74 18.38
N LEU A 36 2.23 -4.91 18.19
CA LEU A 36 3.10 -3.90 17.54
C LEU A 36 2.66 -3.59 16.10
N LEU A 37 2.28 -4.62 15.34
CA LEU A 37 1.82 -4.46 13.96
C LEU A 37 0.42 -3.84 13.86
N VAL A 38 -0.46 -4.07 14.84
CA VAL A 38 -1.73 -3.35 14.97
C VAL A 38 -1.48 -1.88 15.37
N GLY A 39 -0.33 -1.57 15.97
CA GLY A 39 0.10 -0.19 16.21
C GLY A 39 0.29 0.63 14.93
N LEU A 40 0.56 0.01 13.78
CA LEU A 40 0.74 0.70 12.50
C LEU A 40 -0.50 1.53 12.11
N PRO A 41 -1.71 0.95 11.96
CA PRO A 41 -2.90 1.74 11.67
C PRO A 41 -3.28 2.71 12.80
N VAL A 42 -2.85 2.46 14.04
CA VAL A 42 -3.07 3.41 15.16
C VAL A 42 -2.22 4.66 14.98
N VAL A 43 -0.98 4.55 14.53
CA VAL A 43 -0.13 5.71 14.20
C VAL A 43 -0.76 6.51 13.05
N ASP A 44 -1.26 5.83 12.02
CA ASP A 44 -1.95 6.49 10.89
C ASP A 44 -3.20 7.25 11.35
N LEU A 45 -4.02 6.63 12.19
CA LEU A 45 -5.23 7.25 12.74
C LEU A 45 -4.85 8.45 13.63
N THR A 46 -3.79 8.32 14.43
CA THR A 46 -3.29 9.41 15.28
C THR A 46 -2.84 10.60 14.43
N LEU A 47 -2.09 10.36 13.35
CA LEU A 47 -1.70 11.41 12.41
C LEU A 47 -2.92 12.11 11.80
N PHE A 48 -3.95 11.35 11.41
CA PHE A 48 -5.19 11.92 10.89
C PHE A 48 -5.93 12.78 11.94
N VAL A 49 -6.03 12.30 13.19
CA VAL A 49 -6.65 13.07 14.29
C VAL A 49 -5.88 14.36 14.56
N LEU A 50 -4.54 14.31 14.60
CA LEU A 50 -3.72 15.51 14.78
C LEU A 50 -3.90 16.50 13.63
N THR A 51 -4.10 16.01 12.40
CA THR A 51 -4.40 16.84 11.23
C THR A 51 -5.74 17.57 11.40
N VAL A 52 -6.77 16.89 11.91
CA VAL A 52 -8.07 17.51 12.23
C VAL A 52 -7.92 18.58 13.32
N LEU A 53 -7.13 18.30 14.36
CA LEU A 53 -6.88 19.25 15.44
C LEU A 53 -6.10 20.48 14.96
N ASP A 54 -5.14 20.32 14.05
CA ASP A 54 -4.39 21.44 13.44
C ASP A 54 -5.35 22.37 12.66
N LEU A 55 -6.25 21.80 11.85
CA LEU A 55 -7.29 22.57 11.15
C LEU A 55 -8.24 23.28 12.11
N ARG A 56 -8.68 22.62 13.18
CA ARG A 56 -9.53 23.24 14.22
C ARG A 56 -8.81 24.34 15.00
N GLY A 57 -7.49 24.22 15.14
CA GLY A 57 -6.63 25.23 15.76
C GLY A 57 -6.44 26.49 14.93
N GLY A 58 -7.08 26.58 13.75
CA GLY A 58 -7.02 27.74 12.87
C GLY A 58 -5.97 27.64 11.77
N ALA A 59 -5.35 26.47 11.56
CA ALA A 59 -4.45 26.27 10.43
C ALA A 59 -5.22 26.32 9.10
N ALA A 60 -4.64 26.99 8.10
CA ALA A 60 -5.23 27.04 6.76
C ALA A 60 -5.20 25.66 6.09
N ALA A 61 -6.36 25.22 5.59
CA ALA A 61 -6.47 24.00 4.82
C ALA A 61 -5.53 24.01 3.62
N SER A 62 -4.62 23.05 3.59
CA SER A 62 -3.56 22.95 2.59
C SER A 62 -3.36 21.51 2.14
N TRP A 63 -2.63 21.35 1.03
CA TRP A 63 -2.40 20.04 0.39
C TRP A 63 -1.76 19.00 1.33
N THR A 64 -1.01 19.44 2.35
CA THR A 64 -0.37 18.59 3.36
C THR A 64 -1.37 17.89 4.29
N HIS A 65 -2.51 18.52 4.57
CA HIS A 65 -3.57 17.91 5.38
C HIS A 65 -4.24 16.76 4.62
N ALA A 66 -4.44 16.94 3.31
CA ALA A 66 -4.90 15.86 2.44
C ALA A 66 -3.83 14.78 2.23
N LEU A 67 -2.54 15.13 2.31
CA LEU A 67 -1.44 14.14 2.28
C LEU A 67 -1.50 13.21 3.50
N ALA A 68 -1.82 13.73 4.69
CA ALA A 68 -1.98 12.90 5.90
C ALA A 68 -3.14 11.90 5.74
N ALA A 69 -4.26 12.33 5.18
CA ALA A 69 -5.38 11.44 4.82
C ALA A 69 -4.97 10.39 3.75
N GLY A 70 -4.17 10.80 2.77
CA GLY A 70 -3.59 9.90 1.76
C GLY A 70 -2.66 8.86 2.34
N TYR A 71 -1.85 9.24 3.33
CA TYR A 71 -0.97 8.31 4.03
C TYR A 71 -1.77 7.22 4.75
N ALA A 72 -2.80 7.61 5.52
CA ALA A 72 -3.68 6.65 6.18
C ALA A 72 -4.42 5.74 5.18
N GLY A 73 -4.92 6.29 4.08
CA GLY A 73 -5.55 5.49 3.03
C GLY A 73 -4.58 4.53 2.32
N PHE A 74 -3.33 4.92 2.13
CA PHE A 74 -2.27 4.04 1.63
C PHE A 74 -1.96 2.92 2.61
N SER A 75 -1.75 3.24 3.88
CA SER A 75 -1.47 2.25 4.93
C SER A 75 -2.60 1.24 5.08
N ILE A 76 -3.87 1.63 4.96
CA ILE A 76 -4.97 0.66 5.04
C ILE A 76 -5.06 -0.22 3.78
N GLY A 77 -4.92 0.37 2.58
CA GLY A 77 -5.02 -0.38 1.33
C GLY A 77 -3.82 -1.31 1.06
N TYR A 78 -2.60 -0.84 1.37
CA TYR A 78 -1.34 -1.55 1.09
C TYR A 78 -0.69 -2.17 2.32
N GLY A 79 -0.99 -1.70 3.53
CA GLY A 79 -0.35 -2.13 4.77
C GLY A 79 -0.39 -3.63 5.00
N PRO A 80 -1.53 -4.33 4.87
CA PRO A 80 -1.54 -5.79 5.01
C PRO A 80 -0.63 -6.50 4.00
N SER A 81 -0.49 -5.96 2.78
CA SER A 81 0.44 -6.50 1.79
C SER A 81 1.90 -6.19 2.13
N LEU A 82 2.18 -4.98 2.63
CA LEU A 82 3.51 -4.55 3.03
C LEU A 82 4.01 -5.35 4.23
N VAL A 83 3.16 -5.56 5.23
CA VAL A 83 3.44 -6.42 6.39
C VAL A 83 3.72 -7.85 5.94
N ARG A 84 2.89 -8.45 5.06
CA ARG A 84 3.17 -9.79 4.51
C ARG A 84 4.45 -9.84 3.69
N TRP A 85 4.76 -8.79 2.93
CA TRP A 85 5.99 -8.70 2.16
C TRP A 85 7.21 -8.65 3.09
N ALA A 86 7.17 -7.81 4.12
CA ALA A 86 8.23 -7.70 5.11
C ALA A 86 8.37 -9.01 5.91
N ASP A 87 7.26 -9.64 6.29
CA ASP A 87 7.23 -10.93 6.98
C ASP A 87 7.96 -12.02 6.18
N ARG A 88 7.69 -12.11 4.87
CA ARG A 88 8.39 -13.08 3.98
C ARG A 88 9.89 -12.80 3.88
N HIS A 89 10.31 -11.54 3.84
CA HIS A 89 11.73 -11.19 3.78
C HIS A 89 12.45 -11.52 5.09
N PHE A 90 11.81 -11.25 6.23
CA PHE A 90 12.36 -11.62 7.53
C PHE A 90 12.40 -13.14 7.73
N GLN A 91 11.38 -13.89 7.27
CA GLN A 91 11.42 -15.35 7.30
C GLN A 91 12.59 -15.91 6.51
N HIS A 92 12.83 -15.39 5.31
CA HIS A 92 13.96 -15.81 4.50
C HIS A 92 15.31 -15.49 5.17
N ARG A 93 15.46 -14.28 5.72
CA ARG A 93 16.74 -13.81 6.27
C ARG A 93 17.08 -14.38 7.65
N PHE A 94 16.09 -14.63 8.50
CA PHE A 94 16.29 -14.97 9.91
C PHE A 94 15.73 -16.34 10.32
N ALA A 95 14.84 -16.94 9.53
CA ALA A 95 14.20 -18.21 9.86
C ALA A 95 14.42 -19.30 8.80
N GLY A 96 15.33 -19.10 7.84
CA GLY A 96 15.62 -20.07 6.79
C GLY A 96 14.46 -20.34 5.83
N GLY A 97 13.47 -19.44 5.77
CA GLY A 97 12.33 -19.56 4.88
C GLY A 97 12.71 -19.51 3.39
N PRO A 98 11.86 -20.02 2.49
CA PRO A 98 12.12 -19.96 1.06
C PRO A 98 12.26 -18.52 0.56
N LYS A 99 13.09 -18.30 -0.48
CA LYS A 99 13.33 -16.97 -1.07
C LYS A 99 11.99 -16.36 -1.53
N PRO A 100 11.70 -15.07 -1.23
CA PRO A 100 10.48 -14.43 -1.69
C PRO A 100 10.37 -14.53 -3.22
N LYS A 101 9.35 -15.24 -3.73
CA LYS A 101 9.10 -15.33 -5.18
C LYS A 101 8.80 -13.92 -5.73
N PRO A 102 9.45 -13.49 -6.83
CA PRO A 102 9.14 -12.21 -7.46
C PRO A 102 7.71 -12.19 -8.03
N SER A 103 7.17 -11.01 -8.34
CA SER A 103 5.83 -10.92 -8.95
C SER A 103 5.75 -11.75 -10.25
N PRO A 104 4.61 -12.42 -10.52
CA PRO A 104 4.41 -13.17 -11.75
C PRO A 104 4.65 -12.28 -12.96
N LYS A 105 5.31 -12.79 -14.00
CA LYS A 105 5.66 -12.02 -15.20
C LYS A 105 4.78 -12.35 -16.41
N TYR A 106 4.19 -13.55 -16.43
CA TYR A 106 3.48 -14.08 -17.59
C TYR A 106 2.18 -14.79 -17.22
N GLY A 107 1.30 -14.96 -18.20
CA GLY A 107 0.11 -15.79 -18.11
C GLY A 107 -1.00 -15.24 -17.20
N PRO A 108 -2.00 -16.08 -16.86
CA PRO A 108 -3.18 -15.66 -16.09
C PRO A 108 -2.83 -15.22 -14.67
N GLU A 109 -1.71 -15.67 -14.11
CA GLU A 109 -1.22 -15.23 -12.81
C GLU A 109 -0.79 -13.77 -12.80
N ARG A 110 -0.21 -13.28 -13.91
CA ARG A 110 0.09 -11.86 -14.08
C ARG A 110 -1.18 -11.03 -14.04
N THR A 111 -2.19 -11.43 -14.80
CA THR A 111 -3.49 -10.74 -14.85
C THR A 111 -4.14 -10.70 -13.47
N ARG A 112 -4.13 -11.80 -12.72
CA ARG A 112 -4.62 -11.84 -11.33
C ARG A 112 -3.84 -10.92 -10.39
N HIS A 113 -2.52 -10.84 -10.55
CA HIS A 113 -1.67 -9.94 -9.76
C HIS A 113 -2.02 -8.47 -10.03
N GLU A 114 -2.20 -8.08 -11.29
CA GLU A 114 -2.62 -6.72 -11.66
C GLU A 114 -4.01 -6.39 -11.09
N TRP A 115 -4.97 -7.31 -11.15
CA TRP A 115 -6.28 -7.12 -10.52
C TRP A 115 -6.22 -6.97 -8.99
N GLN A 116 -5.29 -7.67 -8.32
CA GLN A 116 -5.07 -7.48 -6.90
C GLN A 116 -4.48 -6.10 -6.58
N ILE A 117 -3.56 -5.61 -7.40
CA ILE A 117 -3.01 -4.25 -7.27
C ILE A 117 -4.12 -3.21 -7.53
N CYS A 118 -4.95 -3.44 -8.55
CA CYS A 118 -6.09 -2.60 -8.86
C CYS A 118 -7.08 -2.52 -7.70
N GLY A 119 -7.52 -3.67 -7.17
CA GLY A 119 -8.41 -3.70 -6.00
C GLY A 119 -7.83 -2.94 -4.81
N ARG A 120 -6.53 -3.10 -4.50
CA ARG A 120 -5.87 -2.35 -3.40
C ARG A 120 -5.78 -0.87 -3.68
N THR A 121 -5.48 -0.47 -4.91
CA THR A 121 -5.41 0.93 -5.33
C THR A 121 -6.77 1.60 -5.22
N VAL A 122 -7.83 0.93 -5.68
CA VAL A 122 -9.21 1.42 -5.57
C VAL A 122 -9.63 1.55 -4.10
N VAL A 123 -9.35 0.54 -3.26
CA VAL A 123 -9.65 0.61 -1.82
C VAL A 123 -8.88 1.76 -1.16
N SER A 124 -7.57 1.87 -1.44
CA SER A 124 -6.73 2.94 -0.90
C SER A 124 -7.21 4.33 -1.32
N ALA A 125 -7.57 4.49 -2.60
CA ALA A 125 -8.12 5.74 -3.13
C ALA A 125 -9.48 6.05 -2.49
N ALA A 126 -10.38 5.07 -2.38
CA ALA A 126 -11.70 5.25 -1.78
C ALA A 126 -11.60 5.67 -0.30
N ILE A 127 -10.72 5.03 0.48
CA ILE A 127 -10.48 5.40 1.87
C ILE A 127 -9.89 6.80 1.97
N THR A 128 -8.88 7.11 1.14
CA THR A 128 -8.28 8.45 1.11
C THR A 128 -9.33 9.53 0.81
N LEU A 129 -10.15 9.31 -0.22
CA LEU A 129 -11.23 10.24 -0.60
C LEU A 129 -12.26 10.38 0.51
N GLY A 130 -12.62 9.29 1.19
CA GLY A 130 -13.49 9.31 2.37
C GLY A 130 -12.90 10.14 3.51
N LEU A 131 -11.61 9.97 3.82
CA LEU A 131 -10.92 10.72 4.86
C LEU A 131 -10.76 12.21 4.52
N ILE A 132 -10.41 12.55 3.28
CA ILE A 132 -10.35 13.95 2.81
C ILE A 132 -11.74 14.59 2.90
N THR A 133 -12.78 13.86 2.51
CA THR A 133 -14.17 14.34 2.63
C THR A 133 -14.57 14.54 4.09
N ALA A 134 -14.13 13.65 4.98
CA ALA A 134 -14.36 13.75 6.42
C ALA A 134 -13.63 14.95 7.07
N LEU A 135 -12.49 15.40 6.52
CA LEU A 135 -11.80 16.60 7.03
C LEU A 135 -12.69 17.85 6.98
N VAL A 136 -13.58 17.98 5.98
CA VAL A 136 -14.45 19.16 5.83
C VAL A 136 -15.38 19.35 7.05
N PRO A 137 -16.30 18.43 7.38
CA PRO A 137 -17.14 18.58 8.56
C PRO A 137 -16.33 18.51 9.86
N LEU A 138 -15.25 17.72 9.91
CA LEU A 138 -14.43 17.61 11.12
C LEU A 138 -13.65 18.89 11.42
N SER A 139 -13.33 19.71 10.42
CA SER A 139 -12.59 20.96 10.60
C SER A 139 -13.41 22.11 11.22
N ALA A 140 -14.71 21.91 11.48
CA ALA A 140 -15.61 22.92 12.01
C ALA A 140 -15.61 24.25 11.21
N GLY A 141 -15.48 24.15 9.88
CA GLY A 141 -15.51 25.30 8.96
C GLY A 141 -14.15 25.80 8.48
N ALA A 142 -13.04 25.26 9.00
CA ALA A 142 -11.69 25.67 8.59
C ALA A 142 -11.23 25.08 7.24
N ALA A 143 -11.88 24.01 6.76
CA ALA A 143 -11.57 23.37 5.49
C ALA A 143 -12.79 23.31 4.55
N HIS A 144 -12.54 23.50 3.25
CA HIS A 144 -13.55 23.43 2.20
C HIS A 144 -13.15 22.40 1.14
N PHE A 145 -14.14 21.82 0.46
CA PHE A 145 -13.91 20.87 -0.64
C PHE A 145 -13.02 21.45 -1.75
N SER A 146 -13.14 22.75 -2.03
CA SER A 146 -12.34 23.44 -3.04
C SER A 146 -10.84 23.37 -2.76
N ALA A 147 -10.43 23.35 -1.49
CA ALA A 147 -9.02 23.24 -1.08
C ALA A 147 -8.40 21.88 -1.47
N PHE A 148 -9.22 20.87 -1.73
CA PHE A 148 -8.79 19.50 -1.99
C PHE A 148 -9.12 19.00 -3.40
N ILE A 149 -9.67 19.83 -4.28
CA ILE A 149 -10.11 19.40 -5.62
C ILE A 149 -9.00 18.72 -6.44
N GLY A 150 -7.76 19.20 -6.30
CA GLY A 150 -6.59 18.59 -6.94
C GLY A 150 -6.32 17.14 -6.47
N TRP A 151 -6.62 16.83 -5.20
CA TRP A 151 -6.51 15.47 -4.67
C TRP A 151 -7.60 14.55 -5.22
N TYR A 152 -8.85 15.03 -5.29
CA TYR A 152 -9.95 14.28 -5.90
C TYR A 152 -9.64 13.89 -7.34
N ILE A 153 -9.14 14.84 -8.14
CA ILE A 153 -8.78 14.61 -9.55
C ILE A 153 -7.61 13.62 -9.65
N ARG A 154 -6.52 13.82 -8.90
CA ARG A 154 -5.34 12.94 -8.96
C ARG A 154 -5.65 11.51 -8.56
N LEU A 155 -6.40 11.32 -7.47
CA LEU A 155 -6.79 9.99 -6.99
C LEU A 155 -7.79 9.33 -7.94
N GLY A 156 -8.74 10.09 -8.47
CA GLY A 156 -9.68 9.62 -9.49
C GLY A 156 -8.94 9.15 -10.75
N LEU A 157 -8.02 9.96 -11.28
CA LEU A 157 -7.19 9.58 -12.42
C LEU A 157 -6.32 8.35 -12.12
N ALA A 158 -5.66 8.31 -10.96
CA ALA A 158 -4.84 7.16 -10.59
C ALA A 158 -5.67 5.87 -10.51
N ALA A 159 -6.88 5.92 -9.93
CA ALA A 159 -7.79 4.78 -9.88
C ALA A 159 -8.26 4.36 -11.28
N VAL A 160 -8.69 5.31 -12.12
CA VAL A 160 -9.14 5.04 -13.49
C VAL A 160 -8.02 4.44 -14.34
N ILE A 161 -6.82 5.02 -14.29
CA ILE A 161 -5.65 4.49 -15.01
C ILE A 161 -5.36 3.07 -14.55
N ASN A 162 -5.41 2.80 -13.24
CA ASN A 162 -5.14 1.46 -12.73
C ASN A 162 -6.19 0.43 -13.20
N VAL A 163 -7.47 0.81 -13.20
CA VAL A 163 -8.56 -0.01 -13.75
C VAL A 163 -8.37 -0.28 -15.24
N ILE A 164 -8.00 0.75 -16.02
CA ILE A 164 -7.72 0.61 -17.45
C ILE A 164 -6.55 -0.35 -17.67
N VAL A 165 -5.45 -0.20 -16.92
CA VAL A 165 -4.28 -1.09 -17.02
C VAL A 165 -4.68 -2.54 -16.70
N ALA A 166 -5.44 -2.77 -15.63
CA ALA A 166 -5.93 -4.10 -15.28
C ALA A 166 -6.84 -4.69 -16.36
N ALA A 167 -7.71 -3.87 -16.96
CA ALA A 167 -8.56 -4.27 -18.09
C ALA A 167 -7.74 -4.61 -19.34
N CYS A 168 -6.70 -3.82 -19.65
CA CYS A 168 -5.77 -4.10 -20.75
C CYS A 168 -5.07 -5.44 -20.58
N TYR A 169 -4.54 -5.75 -19.38
CA TYR A 169 -3.92 -7.06 -19.10
C TYR A 169 -4.92 -8.22 -19.05
N SER A 170 -6.21 -7.92 -18.85
CA SER A 170 -7.29 -8.91 -18.99
C SER A 170 -7.62 -9.18 -20.45
N ARG A 171 -7.51 -8.17 -21.32
CA ARG A 171 -7.87 -8.28 -22.74
C ARG A 171 -6.70 -8.78 -23.61
N TRP A 172 -5.47 -8.46 -23.21
CA TRP A 172 -4.22 -8.89 -23.82
C TRP A 172 -3.30 -9.46 -22.74
N PRO A 173 -3.51 -10.73 -22.34
CA PRO A 173 -2.65 -11.37 -21.36
C PRO A 173 -1.22 -11.44 -21.90
N LYS A 174 -0.25 -11.15 -21.03
CA LYS A 174 1.15 -11.16 -21.41
C LYS A 174 1.65 -12.60 -21.57
N GLU A 175 1.86 -13.00 -22.81
CA GLU A 175 2.37 -14.32 -23.17
C GLU A 175 3.89 -14.42 -22.96
N ALA A 176 4.34 -15.65 -22.74
CA ALA A 176 5.75 -15.97 -22.60
C ALA A 176 6.45 -15.95 -23.97
N PRO A 177 7.78 -15.73 -24.02
CA PRO A 177 8.54 -15.92 -25.25
C PRO A 177 8.32 -17.32 -25.85
N ALA A 178 8.27 -17.43 -27.18
CA ALA A 178 8.07 -18.71 -27.86
C ALA A 178 9.14 -19.73 -27.42
N GLY A 179 8.69 -20.91 -26.97
CA GLY A 179 9.56 -21.97 -26.45
C GLY A 179 9.84 -21.92 -24.95
N ALA A 180 9.42 -20.89 -24.21
CA ALA A 180 9.56 -20.84 -22.75
C ALA A 180 8.51 -21.73 -22.06
N ILE A 181 8.97 -22.59 -21.14
CA ILE A 181 8.10 -23.31 -20.20
C ILE A 181 7.83 -22.35 -19.04
N VAL A 182 6.56 -22.01 -18.82
CA VAL A 182 6.14 -21.12 -17.74
C VAL A 182 5.37 -21.87 -16.68
N GLU A 183 5.81 -21.74 -15.44
CA GLU A 183 5.18 -22.29 -14.24
C GLU A 183 5.10 -21.15 -13.20
N ASP A 184 3.95 -21.00 -12.53
CA ASP A 184 3.66 -19.87 -11.63
C ASP A 184 3.96 -18.47 -12.24
N GLY A 185 3.72 -18.29 -13.54
CA GLY A 185 4.01 -17.03 -14.24
C GLY A 185 5.50 -16.68 -14.37
N HIS A 186 6.40 -17.63 -14.13
CA HIS A 186 7.84 -17.51 -14.31
C HIS A 186 8.36 -18.49 -15.36
N VAL A 187 9.36 -18.07 -16.15
CA VAL A 187 10.06 -18.97 -17.07
C VAL A 187 10.93 -19.91 -16.26
N VAL A 188 10.60 -21.20 -16.27
CA VAL A 188 11.34 -22.28 -15.57
C VAL A 188 12.27 -23.04 -16.50
N GLY A 189 12.09 -22.93 -17.81
CA GLY A 189 12.97 -23.55 -18.79
C GLY A 189 12.64 -23.14 -20.21
N TRP A 190 13.46 -23.61 -21.16
CA TRP A 190 13.23 -23.43 -22.59
C TRP A 190 13.12 -24.80 -23.24
N LYS A 191 12.11 -25.01 -24.08
CA LYS A 191 12.08 -26.14 -25.00
C LYS A 191 13.23 -25.97 -25.99
N ILE A 192 14.24 -26.83 -25.86
CA ILE A 192 15.32 -26.92 -26.83
C ILE A 192 14.71 -27.43 -28.14
N PRO A 193 14.89 -26.76 -29.29
CA PRO A 193 14.41 -27.26 -30.56
C PRO A 193 15.10 -28.61 -30.82
N GLN A 194 14.35 -29.70 -30.95
CA GLN A 194 14.90 -30.92 -31.54
C GLN A 194 15.19 -30.61 -33.01
N GLN A 195 16.47 -30.43 -33.35
CA GLN A 195 16.89 -30.44 -34.76
C GLN A 195 16.63 -31.84 -35.31
N GLN A 196 15.71 -31.93 -36.28
CA GLN A 196 15.57 -33.06 -37.18
C GLN A 196 16.56 -32.91 -38.34
#